data_AF-A0A6I9YI80-F1
#
_entry.id   AF-A0A6I9YI80-F1
#
_cell.length_a   1.000
_cell.length_b   1.000
_cell.length_c   1.000
_cell.angle_alpha   90.00
_cell.angle_beta   90.00
_cell.angle_gamma   90.00
#
_symmetry.space_group_name_H-M   'P 1'
#
loop_
_entity.id
_entity.type
_entity.pdbx_description
1 polymer ?
#
loop_
_entity_poly.entity_id
_entity_poly.type
_entity_poly.pdbx_seq_one_letter_code
_entity_poly.pdbx_strand_id
1 'polypeptide(L)'
;EPPGGVAPAIPTRSRPRRSARSVTVDSSKARTSLEALKLSLRALRWKEFPFGRRLPCDIYWHAVSFHDNVIYSGQVNKFPGMTEMARKANLSRAMRTMQELFPEEYNFYPRSWILPEEFVIFVTEVNLMKENNPRWKPTFIVKPDGGCQGDGIYLVKEPAEIRLMGNLQSRPAVVQEYMAKPFLIDKLKFDIRLYVLLKSLDPLEVHVAKDGLCRFCTEPYQEPALNNLHQVYMHLTNYSLNIHSGNFVHSDSGNTGSKRTFSSILAKLAYSGVNIRKVWSDIISLVIKTVIAIVPELKVFHQSDIPAGKPGPSCFQILGFDILLMKNLKPILLEVNANPSMKIEHEQERHKSTQSSPFAHLPSSSSCPPGMSLQGFVEAICLLAQRRYKSLSLHEQVELLLDYCEYNLAALDEKRLACSRSLSSTQATLVTCPQDQLQLSPATPASAALHRRQKFVDCRSSQP
;
A
#
# COMPACT_ATOMS: atom_id res chain seq x y z
N GLU A 1 -63.84 44.71 -10.39
CA GLU A 1 -62.57 44.78 -11.14
C GLU A 1 -62.13 46.25 -11.22
N PRO A 2 -60.84 46.59 -11.42
CA PRO A 2 -59.74 45.81 -12.01
C PRO A 2 -59.20 44.66 -11.14
N PRO A 3 -58.39 43.75 -11.71
CA PRO A 3 -57.67 42.71 -10.95
C PRO A 3 -56.45 43.28 -10.23
N GLY A 4 -56.06 42.64 -9.12
CA GLY A 4 -54.85 43.01 -8.36
C GLY A 4 -53.57 42.65 -9.09
N GLY A 5 -52.76 43.66 -9.43
CA GLY A 5 -51.44 43.45 -10.04
C GLY A 5 -50.44 42.84 -9.06
N VAL A 6 -50.02 41.60 -9.32
CA VAL A 6 -48.95 40.96 -8.56
C VAL A 6 -47.62 41.63 -8.92
N ALA A 7 -47.01 42.33 -7.95
CA ALA A 7 -45.69 42.93 -8.15
C ALA A 7 -44.65 41.83 -8.42
N PRO A 8 -43.75 41.98 -9.41
CA PRO A 8 -42.73 40.98 -9.70
C PRO A 8 -41.77 40.85 -8.51
N ALA A 9 -41.62 39.64 -8.00
CA ALA A 9 -40.74 39.37 -6.87
C ALA A 9 -39.29 39.72 -7.24
N ILE A 10 -38.71 40.71 -6.54
CA ILE A 10 -37.32 41.10 -6.71
C ILE A 10 -36.45 39.85 -6.44
N PRO A 11 -35.61 39.40 -7.40
CA PRO A 11 -34.80 38.21 -7.20
C PRO A 11 -33.81 38.47 -6.07
N THR A 12 -34.04 37.82 -4.92
CA THR A 12 -33.19 37.95 -3.74
C THR A 12 -31.77 37.53 -4.12
N ARG A 13 -30.85 38.51 -4.20
CA ARG A 13 -29.43 38.27 -4.49
C ARG A 13 -28.93 37.13 -3.62
N SER A 14 -28.66 35.99 -4.23
CA SER A 14 -28.12 34.84 -3.52
C SER A 14 -26.81 35.26 -2.85
N ARG A 15 -26.72 35.07 -1.54
CA ARG A 15 -25.48 35.35 -0.80
C ARG A 15 -24.36 34.61 -1.52
N PRO A 16 -23.27 35.28 -1.94
CA PRO A 16 -22.22 34.63 -2.71
C PRO A 16 -21.72 33.43 -1.90
N ARG A 17 -21.76 32.23 -2.49
CA ARG A 17 -21.23 31.01 -1.86
C ARG A 17 -19.80 31.34 -1.43
N ARG A 18 -19.53 31.36 -0.11
CA ARG A 18 -18.18 31.63 0.41
C ARG A 18 -17.25 30.61 -0.23
N SER A 19 -16.33 31.09 -1.09
CA SER A 19 -15.30 30.26 -1.69
C SER A 19 -14.60 29.49 -0.58
N ALA A 20 -14.61 28.16 -0.67
CA ALA A 20 -14.00 27.33 0.35
C ALA A 20 -12.50 27.63 0.39
N ARG A 21 -11.99 28.05 1.55
CA ARG A 21 -10.55 28.27 1.74
C ARG A 21 -9.81 26.99 1.33
N SER A 22 -9.00 27.08 0.27
CA SER A 22 -8.11 25.99 -0.14
C SER A 22 -7.16 25.66 1.01
N VAL A 23 -6.97 24.35 1.26
CA VAL A 23 -6.05 23.83 2.28
C VAL A 23 -4.64 24.29 1.96
N THR A 24 -3.93 24.81 2.96
CA THR A 24 -2.54 25.21 2.82
C THR A 24 -1.62 24.10 3.36
N VAL A 25 -0.67 23.64 2.54
CA VAL A 25 0.21 22.51 2.86
C VAL A 25 1.66 22.91 2.76
N ASP A 26 2.41 22.77 3.85
CA ASP A 26 3.88 22.89 3.84
C ASP A 26 4.51 21.59 3.34
N SER A 27 5.20 21.64 2.21
CA SER A 27 5.90 20.50 1.60
C SER A 27 7.43 20.60 1.71
N SER A 28 7.96 21.62 2.37
CA SER A 28 9.41 21.92 2.45
C SER A 28 10.26 20.81 3.06
N LYS A 29 9.64 19.89 3.82
CA LYS A 29 10.28 18.74 4.46
C LYS A 29 9.86 17.40 3.86
N ALA A 30 9.09 17.36 2.77
CA ALA A 30 8.45 16.13 2.25
C ALA A 30 9.42 15.13 1.58
N ARG A 31 10.61 15.59 1.19
CA ARG A 31 11.73 14.83 0.56
C ARG A 31 11.24 13.73 -0.41
N THR A 32 11.34 12.46 -0.02
CA THR A 32 11.05 11.27 -0.86
C THR A 32 9.58 11.09 -1.24
N SER A 33 8.66 11.85 -0.63
CA SER A 33 7.22 11.81 -0.93
C SER A 33 6.72 13.03 -1.71
N LEU A 34 7.62 13.96 -2.10
CA LEU A 34 7.26 15.26 -2.66
C LEU A 34 6.46 15.16 -3.98
N GLU A 35 6.83 14.27 -4.91
CA GLU A 35 6.12 14.19 -6.21
C GLU A 35 4.73 13.53 -6.08
N ALA A 36 4.60 12.52 -5.23
CA ALA A 36 3.31 11.94 -4.86
C ALA A 36 2.40 12.98 -4.16
N LEU A 37 2.99 13.79 -3.28
CA LEU A 37 2.32 14.92 -2.64
C LEU A 37 1.84 15.93 -3.69
N LYS A 38 2.73 16.44 -4.56
CA LYS A 38 2.40 17.40 -5.63
C LYS A 38 1.27 16.93 -6.55
N LEU A 39 1.21 15.64 -6.89
CA LEU A 39 0.11 15.09 -7.69
C LEU A 39 -1.22 15.12 -6.90
N SER A 40 -1.18 14.68 -5.65
CA SER A 40 -2.35 14.67 -4.75
C SER A 40 -2.88 16.07 -4.44
N LEU A 41 -1.98 17.04 -4.19
CA LEU A 41 -2.34 18.44 -3.95
C LEU A 41 -2.97 19.09 -5.19
N ARG A 42 -2.45 18.79 -6.38
CA ARG A 42 -3.05 19.23 -7.66
C ARG A 42 -4.46 18.67 -7.85
N ALA A 43 -4.65 17.36 -7.66
CA ALA A 43 -5.95 16.71 -7.78
C ALA A 43 -6.99 17.31 -6.81
N LEU A 44 -6.60 17.58 -5.56
CA LEU A 44 -7.47 18.13 -4.51
C LEU A 44 -7.60 19.67 -4.55
N ARG A 45 -6.91 20.36 -5.48
CA ARG A 45 -6.85 21.83 -5.58
C ARG A 45 -6.37 22.51 -4.28
N TRP A 46 -5.43 21.86 -3.60
CA TRP A 46 -4.79 22.34 -2.36
C TRP A 46 -3.56 23.20 -2.67
N LYS A 47 -3.29 24.21 -1.83
CA LYS A 47 -2.20 25.17 -2.04
C LYS A 47 -0.91 24.72 -1.35
N GLU A 48 0.06 24.31 -2.16
CA GLU A 48 1.41 23.95 -1.74
C GLU A 48 2.25 25.18 -1.34
N PHE A 49 3.13 25.00 -0.33
CA PHE A 49 4.17 25.93 0.08
C PHE A 49 5.52 25.17 0.15
N PRO A 50 6.28 25.07 -0.97
CA PRO A 50 7.47 24.21 -1.06
C PRO A 50 8.71 24.79 -0.35
N PHE A 51 8.70 26.07 -0.02
CA PHE A 51 9.75 26.75 0.77
C PHE A 51 9.27 27.09 2.20
N GLY A 52 8.19 26.44 2.65
CA GLY A 52 7.52 26.73 3.91
C GLY A 52 6.76 28.05 3.92
N ARG A 53 6.27 28.45 5.09
CA ARG A 53 5.38 29.62 5.24
C ARG A 53 5.49 30.27 6.62
N ARG A 54 5.53 31.62 6.66
CA ARG A 54 5.54 32.40 7.93
C ARG A 54 4.21 32.32 8.72
N LEU A 55 3.10 32.14 8.01
CA LEU A 55 1.77 31.91 8.60
C LEU A 55 1.50 30.41 8.69
N PRO A 56 0.80 29.91 9.73
CA PRO A 56 0.51 28.49 9.88
C PRO A 56 -0.16 27.86 8.65
N CYS A 57 0.30 26.68 8.28
CA CYS A 57 -0.35 25.82 7.29
C CYS A 57 -1.42 24.94 7.96
N ASP A 58 -2.38 24.48 7.16
CA ASP A 58 -3.41 23.55 7.61
C ASP A 58 -2.83 22.13 7.79
N ILE A 59 -1.84 21.76 6.96
CA ILE A 59 -1.09 20.50 7.01
C ILE A 59 0.42 20.78 6.82
N TYR A 60 1.26 20.03 7.53
CA TYR A 60 2.71 19.98 7.41
C TYR A 60 3.14 18.57 6.99
N TRP A 61 3.92 18.46 5.91
CA TRP A 61 4.33 17.17 5.37
C TRP A 61 5.84 16.94 5.51
N HIS A 62 6.21 16.18 6.52
CA HIS A 62 7.58 15.80 6.86
C HIS A 62 7.95 14.44 6.26
N ALA A 63 9.20 14.27 5.88
CA ALA A 63 9.69 13.01 5.32
C ALA A 63 9.96 11.96 6.41
N VAL A 64 10.62 12.36 7.50
CA VAL A 64 11.22 11.41 8.46
C VAL A 64 10.81 11.71 9.90
N SER A 65 11.01 12.95 10.37
CA SER A 65 10.86 13.29 11.78
C SER A 65 9.60 14.11 12.07
N PHE A 66 8.99 13.92 13.24
CA PHE A 66 8.02 14.88 13.77
C PHE A 66 8.67 16.26 13.92
N HIS A 67 9.89 16.31 14.47
CA HIS A 67 10.67 17.52 14.74
C HIS A 67 11.37 18.14 13.51
N ASP A 68 11.05 17.71 12.28
CA ASP A 68 11.57 18.32 11.03
C ASP A 68 11.21 19.84 10.92
N ASN A 69 10.19 20.31 11.65
CA ASN A 69 9.82 21.71 11.92
C ASN A 69 9.22 21.85 13.32
N VAL A 70 9.23 23.05 13.91
CA VAL A 70 8.43 23.38 15.11
C VAL A 70 7.03 23.80 14.68
N ILE A 71 6.00 23.10 15.17
CA ILE A 71 4.60 23.30 14.76
C ILE A 71 3.72 23.52 15.99
N TYR A 72 2.91 24.58 15.98
CA TYR A 72 2.02 24.95 17.10
C TYR A 72 0.52 24.78 16.81
N SER A 73 0.15 24.44 15.56
CA SER A 73 -1.24 24.24 15.12
C SER A 73 -1.29 23.52 13.76
N GLY A 74 -2.48 23.12 13.31
CA GLY A 74 -2.65 22.38 12.05
C GLY A 74 -2.48 20.87 12.24
N GLN A 75 -2.10 20.16 11.18
CA GLN A 75 -1.89 18.71 11.21
C GLN A 75 -0.50 18.35 10.69
N VAL A 76 0.11 17.28 11.21
CA VAL A 76 1.41 16.78 10.74
C VAL A 76 1.37 15.29 10.45
N ASN A 77 2.06 14.86 9.39
CA ASN A 77 2.06 13.48 8.90
C ASN A 77 3.01 12.51 9.67
N LYS A 78 3.29 12.81 10.94
CA LYS A 78 4.11 12.02 11.87
C LYS A 78 3.48 12.01 13.26
N PHE A 79 3.55 10.88 13.97
CA PHE A 79 3.43 10.85 15.43
C PHE A 79 4.83 10.93 16.06
N PRO A 80 5.02 11.68 17.16
CA PRO A 80 6.21 11.55 17.99
C PRO A 80 6.41 10.10 18.44
N GLY A 81 7.65 9.61 18.46
CA GLY A 81 7.98 8.23 18.85
C GLY A 81 7.67 7.13 17.82
N MET A 82 7.01 7.41 16.69
CA MET A 82 6.64 6.35 15.74
C MET A 82 7.85 5.74 15.01
N THR A 83 8.88 6.53 14.71
CA THR A 83 10.12 5.99 14.11
C THR A 83 10.83 5.07 15.09
N GLU A 84 10.73 5.39 16.38
CA GLU A 84 11.33 4.67 17.51
C GLU A 84 10.56 3.37 17.80
N MET A 85 9.22 3.39 17.79
CA MET A 85 8.37 2.20 17.91
C MET A 85 8.50 1.25 16.71
N ALA A 86 8.74 1.80 15.51
CA ALA A 86 8.97 1.02 14.29
C ALA A 86 10.36 0.37 14.21
N ARG A 87 11.29 0.68 15.14
CA ARG A 87 12.56 -0.05 15.25
C ARG A 87 12.28 -1.52 15.60
N LYS A 88 13.05 -2.43 15.01
CA LYS A 88 12.78 -3.88 15.08
C LYS A 88 12.81 -4.38 16.52
N ALA A 89 13.71 -3.86 17.35
CA ALA A 89 13.81 -4.19 18.77
C ALA A 89 12.58 -3.72 19.56
N ASN A 90 12.11 -2.48 19.37
CA ASN A 90 10.94 -1.95 20.08
C ASN A 90 9.64 -2.61 19.62
N LEU A 91 9.49 -2.82 18.31
CA LEU A 91 8.40 -3.64 17.77
C LEU A 91 8.44 -5.07 18.33
N SER A 92 9.63 -5.69 18.48
CA SER A 92 9.76 -7.02 19.09
C SER A 92 9.31 -7.04 20.55
N ARG A 93 9.63 -5.99 21.35
CA ARG A 93 9.17 -5.84 22.74
C ARG A 93 7.65 -5.75 22.80
N ALA A 94 7.07 -4.76 22.12
CA ALA A 94 5.62 -4.52 22.10
C ALA A 94 4.84 -5.77 21.63
N MET A 95 5.33 -6.46 20.58
CA MET A 95 4.71 -7.69 20.11
C MET A 95 4.85 -8.85 21.10
N ARG A 96 6.00 -9.01 21.77
CA ARG A 96 6.20 -10.07 22.79
C ARG A 96 5.37 -9.86 24.04
N THR A 97 5.28 -8.64 24.57
CA THR A 97 4.38 -8.35 25.70
C THR A 97 2.93 -8.73 25.38
N MET A 98 2.47 -8.50 24.14
CA MET A 98 1.14 -8.94 23.72
C MET A 98 1.03 -10.45 23.44
N GLN A 99 2.12 -11.15 23.12
CA GLN A 99 2.17 -12.62 23.04
C GLN A 99 2.18 -13.28 24.42
N GLU A 100 2.80 -12.66 25.42
CA GLU A 100 2.80 -13.13 26.81
C GLU A 100 1.41 -12.97 27.44
N LEU A 101 0.70 -11.88 27.14
CA LEU A 101 -0.67 -11.62 27.61
C LEU A 101 -1.75 -12.36 26.80
N PHE A 102 -1.59 -12.48 25.49
CA PHE A 102 -2.63 -13.00 24.57
C PHE A 102 -2.01 -13.89 23.46
N PRO A 103 -1.43 -15.05 23.81
CA PRO A 103 -0.61 -15.85 22.90
C PRO A 103 -1.34 -16.25 21.60
N GLU A 104 -2.59 -16.73 21.69
CA GLU A 104 -3.35 -17.13 20.50
C GLU A 104 -3.81 -15.95 19.63
N GLU A 105 -3.99 -14.77 20.21
CA GLU A 105 -4.36 -13.58 19.45
C GLU A 105 -3.16 -12.97 18.72
N TYR A 106 -1.94 -13.14 19.25
CA TYR A 106 -0.69 -12.56 18.75
C TYR A 106 0.30 -13.56 18.14
N ASN A 107 -0.13 -14.81 17.90
CA ASN A 107 0.64 -15.87 17.23
C ASN A 107 0.97 -15.58 15.72
N PHE A 108 0.86 -14.34 15.26
CA PHE A 108 1.20 -13.85 13.92
C PHE A 108 2.55 -13.11 13.83
N TYR A 109 3.27 -12.97 14.94
CA TYR A 109 4.65 -12.47 14.98
C TYR A 109 5.62 -13.64 15.28
N PRO A 110 6.74 -13.82 14.56
CA PRO A 110 7.67 -14.91 14.85
C PRO A 110 8.47 -14.64 16.13
N ARG A 111 8.86 -15.70 16.86
CA ARG A 111 9.71 -15.59 18.05
C ARG A 111 10.98 -14.79 17.75
N SER A 112 11.30 -13.85 18.62
CA SER A 112 12.29 -12.80 18.38
C SER A 112 13.06 -12.41 19.64
N TRP A 113 14.38 -12.33 19.53
CA TRP A 113 15.31 -12.00 20.60
C TRP A 113 16.19 -10.80 20.20
N ILE A 114 16.41 -9.89 21.14
CA ILE A 114 17.07 -8.61 20.94
C ILE A 114 18.52 -8.73 21.41
N LEU A 115 19.46 -8.46 20.51
CA LEU A 115 20.88 -8.61 20.75
C LEU A 115 21.58 -7.24 20.84
N PRO A 116 22.62 -7.11 21.68
CA PRO A 116 23.30 -8.18 22.43
C PRO A 116 22.59 -8.69 23.70
N GLU A 117 21.61 -7.98 24.23
CA GLU A 117 21.14 -8.13 25.61
C GLU A 117 20.57 -9.53 25.92
N GLU A 118 19.75 -10.07 25.02
CA GLU A 118 19.07 -11.36 25.20
C GLU A 118 19.86 -12.54 24.60
N PHE A 119 21.14 -12.36 24.23
CA PHE A 119 21.91 -13.43 23.56
C PHE A 119 21.96 -14.75 24.36
N VAL A 120 22.14 -14.65 25.68
CA VAL A 120 22.19 -15.83 26.56
C VAL A 120 20.82 -16.51 26.63
N ILE A 121 19.74 -15.72 26.67
CA ILE A 121 18.35 -16.22 26.69
C ILE A 121 18.06 -16.98 25.38
N PHE A 122 18.39 -16.38 24.24
CA PHE A 122 18.26 -17.00 22.91
C PHE A 122 18.97 -18.36 22.81
N VAL A 123 20.22 -18.46 23.25
CA VAL A 123 20.96 -19.74 23.23
C VAL A 123 20.29 -20.78 24.11
N THR A 124 19.96 -20.42 25.36
CA THR A 124 19.36 -21.36 26.33
C THR A 124 17.98 -21.84 25.89
N GLU A 125 17.12 -20.93 25.41
CA GLU A 125 15.78 -21.26 24.92
C GLU A 125 15.82 -22.16 23.67
N VAL A 126 16.69 -21.84 22.69
CA VAL A 126 16.82 -22.66 21.47
C VAL A 126 17.37 -24.05 21.78
N ASN A 127 18.33 -24.18 22.71
CA ASN A 127 18.85 -25.48 23.12
C ASN A 127 17.76 -26.31 23.82
N LEU A 128 17.06 -25.73 24.80
CA LEU A 128 15.96 -26.37 25.52
C LEU A 128 14.82 -26.81 24.56
N MET A 129 14.50 -26.01 23.54
CA MET A 129 13.51 -26.39 22.53
C MET A 129 14.01 -27.49 21.57
N LYS A 130 15.30 -27.56 21.25
CA LYS A 130 15.91 -28.66 20.47
C LYS A 130 15.94 -29.97 21.26
N GLU A 131 16.21 -29.91 22.57
CA GLU A 131 16.18 -31.05 23.48
C GLU A 131 14.75 -31.61 23.63
N ASN A 132 13.78 -30.74 23.91
CA ASN A 132 12.37 -31.13 24.02
C ASN A 132 11.74 -31.58 22.68
N ASN A 133 12.30 -31.14 21.54
CA ASN A 133 11.81 -31.54 20.22
C ASN A 133 12.97 -31.68 19.19
N PRO A 134 13.63 -32.85 19.11
CA PRO A 134 14.73 -33.09 18.15
C PRO A 134 14.32 -33.03 16.67
N ARG A 135 13.02 -32.88 16.35
CA ARG A 135 12.52 -32.64 14.99
C ARG A 135 12.40 -31.15 14.67
N TRP A 136 12.41 -30.26 15.66
CA TRP A 136 12.44 -28.80 15.44
C TRP A 136 13.86 -28.39 15.02
N LYS A 137 14.04 -28.21 13.71
CA LYS A 137 15.28 -27.75 13.08
C LYS A 137 15.04 -26.34 12.53
N PRO A 138 15.05 -25.30 13.40
CA PRO A 138 14.74 -23.94 13.00
C PRO A 138 15.78 -23.40 12.01
N THR A 139 15.49 -22.22 11.49
CA THR A 139 16.47 -21.32 10.88
C THR A 139 16.11 -19.95 11.40
N PHE A 140 17.10 -19.12 11.67
CA PHE A 140 16.88 -17.77 12.19
C PHE A 140 17.35 -16.75 11.17
N ILE A 141 16.70 -15.59 11.17
CA ILE A 141 17.07 -14.42 10.38
C ILE A 141 17.56 -13.34 11.35
N VAL A 142 18.79 -12.89 11.16
CA VAL A 142 19.39 -11.80 11.93
C VAL A 142 19.16 -10.51 11.17
N LYS A 143 18.55 -9.52 11.83
CA LYS A 143 18.18 -8.23 11.26
C LYS A 143 18.83 -7.10 12.08
N PRO A 144 19.74 -6.28 11.53
CA PRO A 144 20.26 -5.11 12.23
C PRO A 144 19.11 -4.15 12.56
N ASP A 145 19.04 -3.64 13.79
CA ASP A 145 17.86 -2.91 14.27
C ASP A 145 17.64 -1.61 13.47
N GLY A 146 18.68 -0.78 13.36
CA GLY A 146 18.72 0.42 12.52
C GLY A 146 18.98 0.16 11.03
N GLY A 147 19.13 -1.09 10.60
CA GLY A 147 19.33 -1.44 9.19
C GLY A 147 18.06 -1.27 8.34
N CYS A 148 18.22 -0.96 7.06
CA CYS A 148 17.11 -0.88 6.10
C CYS A 148 17.51 -1.54 4.77
N GLN A 149 16.59 -1.61 3.81
CA GLN A 149 16.84 -2.07 2.43
C GLN A 149 17.33 -3.52 2.25
N GLY A 150 17.51 -4.28 3.32
CA GLY A 150 18.08 -5.63 3.32
C GLY A 150 19.53 -5.69 3.80
N ASP A 151 20.17 -4.55 4.07
CA ASP A 151 21.58 -4.49 4.49
C ASP A 151 21.84 -5.15 5.85
N GLY A 152 22.95 -5.87 5.94
CA GLY A 152 23.37 -6.65 7.09
C GLY A 152 22.42 -7.78 7.51
N ILE A 153 21.42 -8.15 6.70
CA ILE A 153 20.52 -9.28 6.99
C ILE A 153 21.15 -10.60 6.53
N TYR A 154 21.15 -11.61 7.40
CA TYR A 154 21.64 -12.95 7.10
C TYR A 154 20.83 -14.06 7.79
N LEU A 155 20.98 -15.30 7.33
CA LEU A 155 20.36 -16.49 7.90
C LEU A 155 21.38 -17.35 8.65
N VAL A 156 20.98 -17.97 9.76
CA VAL A 156 21.78 -18.92 10.55
C VAL A 156 20.95 -20.14 10.95
N LYS A 157 21.59 -21.27 11.27
CA LYS A 157 20.91 -22.46 11.84
C LYS A 157 21.28 -22.72 13.30
N GLU A 158 22.55 -22.51 13.67
CA GLU A 158 23.02 -22.65 15.04
C GLU A 158 23.30 -21.29 15.70
N PRO A 159 22.85 -21.06 16.95
CA PRO A 159 23.12 -19.83 17.70
C PRO A 159 24.61 -19.43 17.80
N ALA A 160 25.52 -20.40 17.70
CA ALA A 160 26.96 -20.17 17.70
C ALA A 160 27.44 -19.37 16.47
N GLU A 161 26.81 -19.55 15.30
CA GLU A 161 27.20 -18.88 14.04
C GLU A 161 27.21 -17.35 14.20
N ILE A 162 26.25 -16.82 14.95
CA ILE A 162 26.10 -15.38 15.23
C ILE A 162 27.30 -14.81 16.01
N ARG A 163 27.95 -15.62 16.88
CA ARG A 163 29.18 -15.18 17.56
C ARG A 163 30.37 -15.10 16.60
N LEU A 164 30.49 -16.06 15.67
CA LEU A 164 31.61 -16.12 14.73
C LEU A 164 31.53 -15.03 13.66
N MET A 165 30.32 -14.61 13.26
CA MET A 165 30.12 -13.57 12.24
C MET A 165 30.41 -12.13 12.73
N GLY A 166 30.65 -11.95 14.04
CA GLY A 166 31.20 -10.72 14.61
C GLY A 166 30.20 -9.58 14.84
N ASN A 167 30.69 -8.50 15.46
CA ASN A 167 29.97 -7.24 15.72
C ASN A 167 28.71 -7.27 16.61
N LEU A 168 28.39 -8.38 17.28
CA LEU A 168 27.35 -8.42 18.31
C LEU A 168 27.48 -7.34 19.40
N GLN A 169 28.70 -6.92 19.74
CA GLN A 169 28.95 -5.88 20.75
C GLN A 169 28.95 -4.44 20.21
N SER A 170 28.77 -4.21 18.90
CA SER A 170 28.86 -2.86 18.31
C SER A 170 27.57 -2.35 17.65
N ARG A 171 26.59 -3.22 17.34
CA ARG A 171 25.31 -2.82 16.73
C ARG A 171 24.14 -3.68 17.23
N PRO A 172 23.06 -3.08 17.79
CA PRO A 172 21.86 -3.82 18.16
C PRO A 172 21.19 -4.50 16.96
N ALA A 173 20.66 -5.70 17.19
CA ALA A 173 19.99 -6.52 16.18
C ALA A 173 18.82 -7.29 16.77
N VAL A 174 17.93 -7.80 15.91
CA VAL A 174 16.91 -8.77 16.26
C VAL A 174 17.23 -10.08 15.55
N VAL A 175 17.34 -11.16 16.32
CA VAL A 175 17.28 -12.53 15.79
C VAL A 175 15.83 -12.97 15.83
N GLN A 176 15.31 -13.48 14.71
CA GLN A 176 13.91 -13.89 14.60
C GLN A 176 13.82 -15.28 13.95
N GLU A 177 12.84 -16.10 14.35
CA GLU A 177 12.57 -17.38 13.69
C GLU A 177 12.16 -17.14 12.22
N TYR A 178 12.88 -17.77 11.29
CA TYR A 178 12.67 -17.57 9.86
C TYR A 178 11.52 -18.43 9.36
N MET A 179 10.57 -17.79 8.68
CA MET A 179 9.38 -18.42 8.12
C MET A 179 9.71 -19.26 6.89
N ALA A 180 10.19 -20.48 7.12
CA ALA A 180 10.70 -21.40 6.10
C ALA A 180 9.66 -21.95 5.11
N LYS A 181 8.36 -21.74 5.35
CA LYS A 181 7.25 -22.28 4.53
C LYS A 181 6.29 -21.18 4.07
N PRO A 182 6.77 -20.18 3.30
CA PRO A 182 5.94 -19.13 2.73
C PRO A 182 4.94 -19.69 1.71
N PHE A 183 3.91 -18.91 1.38
CA PHE A 183 3.16 -19.08 0.15
C PHE A 183 4.05 -18.64 -1.03
N LEU A 184 3.99 -19.38 -2.13
CA LEU A 184 4.79 -19.12 -3.32
C LEU A 184 3.89 -18.85 -4.51
N ILE A 185 4.26 -17.87 -5.33
CA ILE A 185 3.62 -17.61 -6.61
C ILE A 185 4.71 -17.73 -7.68
N ASP A 186 4.46 -18.55 -8.70
CA ASP A 186 5.41 -18.80 -9.79
C ASP A 186 6.76 -19.36 -9.28
N LYS A 187 6.72 -20.14 -8.18
CA LYS A 187 7.84 -20.63 -7.35
C LYS A 187 8.65 -19.57 -6.59
N LEU A 188 8.34 -18.29 -6.76
CA LEU A 188 9.02 -17.19 -6.09
C LEU A 188 8.39 -16.89 -4.72
N LYS A 189 9.23 -16.55 -3.75
CA LYS A 189 8.82 -15.96 -2.46
C LYS A 189 8.43 -14.50 -2.69
N PHE A 190 7.41 -14.01 -1.99
CA PHE A 190 7.04 -12.61 -1.98
C PHE A 190 6.56 -12.15 -0.60
N ASP A 191 6.55 -10.85 -0.39
CA ASP A 191 5.87 -10.21 0.75
C ASP A 191 4.89 -9.14 0.26
N ILE A 192 3.94 -8.76 1.12
CA ILE A 192 2.94 -7.73 0.87
C ILE A 192 3.34 -6.48 1.67
N ARG A 193 3.73 -5.42 0.97
CA ARG A 193 3.80 -4.05 1.48
C ARG A 193 2.40 -3.44 1.44
N LEU A 194 1.70 -3.43 2.58
CA LEU A 194 0.38 -2.83 2.74
C LEU A 194 0.51 -1.43 3.35
N TYR A 195 -0.31 -0.48 2.89
CA TYR A 195 -0.30 0.90 3.42
C TYR A 195 -1.41 1.08 4.47
N VAL A 196 -1.05 1.66 5.61
CA VAL A 196 -1.96 1.85 6.76
C VAL A 196 -1.86 3.29 7.24
N LEU A 197 -2.98 4.01 7.27
CA LEU A 197 -3.09 5.35 7.84
C LEU A 197 -3.53 5.25 9.30
N LEU A 198 -2.61 5.51 10.23
CA LEU A 198 -2.95 5.82 11.62
C LEU A 198 -3.37 7.30 11.67
N LYS A 199 -4.61 7.59 12.06
CA LYS A 199 -5.23 8.92 11.91
C LYS A 199 -5.51 9.64 13.23
N SER A 200 -5.64 8.89 14.33
CA SER A 200 -5.61 9.41 15.70
C SER A 200 -5.25 8.29 16.68
N LEU A 201 -4.70 8.66 17.84
CA LEU A 201 -4.52 7.77 19.00
C LEU A 201 -5.70 7.86 19.99
N ASP A 202 -6.51 8.93 19.89
CA ASP A 202 -7.63 9.19 20.79
C ASP A 202 -8.77 9.95 20.07
N PRO A 203 -9.94 9.34 19.85
CA PRO A 203 -10.13 7.89 19.81
C PRO A 203 -9.19 7.25 18.76
N LEU A 204 -8.82 5.99 18.94
CA LEU A 204 -7.95 5.29 17.99
C LEU A 204 -8.65 5.14 16.63
N GLU A 205 -8.12 5.80 15.60
CA GLU A 205 -8.67 5.76 14.22
C GLU A 205 -7.60 5.22 13.27
N VAL A 206 -7.85 4.04 12.67
CA VAL A 206 -6.93 3.32 11.77
C VAL A 206 -7.65 3.01 10.46
N HIS A 207 -7.01 3.30 9.33
CA HIS A 207 -7.51 2.98 7.99
C HIS A 207 -6.48 2.13 7.24
N VAL A 208 -6.94 1.08 6.55
CA VAL A 208 -6.12 0.21 5.72
C VAL A 208 -6.41 0.53 4.26
N ALA A 209 -5.37 0.74 3.45
CA ALA A 209 -5.53 0.97 2.01
C ALA A 209 -6.14 -0.26 1.32
N LYS A 210 -6.90 -0.04 0.24
CA LYS A 210 -7.57 -1.12 -0.50
C LYS A 210 -6.61 -2.01 -1.29
N ASP A 211 -5.40 -1.55 -1.54
CA ASP A 211 -4.35 -2.26 -2.27
C ASP A 211 -2.96 -2.03 -1.62
N GLY A 212 -1.98 -2.80 -2.07
CA GLY A 212 -0.59 -2.74 -1.64
C GLY A 212 0.36 -3.22 -2.74
N LEU A 213 1.64 -3.40 -2.40
CA LEU A 213 2.68 -3.87 -3.32
C LEU A 213 3.12 -5.27 -2.91
N CYS A 214 2.91 -6.27 -3.76
CA CYS A 214 3.59 -7.56 -3.61
C CYS A 214 4.99 -7.46 -4.23
N ARG A 215 6.02 -7.67 -3.40
CA ARG A 215 7.44 -7.62 -3.79
C ARG A 215 7.99 -9.03 -3.85
N PHE A 216 8.58 -9.41 -4.98
CA PHE A 216 9.05 -10.76 -5.23
C PHE A 216 10.57 -10.86 -5.10
N CYS A 217 11.01 -11.98 -4.54
CA CYS A 217 12.33 -12.55 -4.79
C CYS A 217 12.49 -12.85 -6.30
N THR A 218 13.71 -12.74 -6.83
CA THR A 218 13.99 -13.05 -8.26
C THR A 218 14.45 -14.48 -8.50
N GLU A 219 14.86 -15.21 -7.46
CA GLU A 219 15.26 -16.62 -7.57
C GLU A 219 14.18 -17.58 -7.02
N PRO A 220 13.98 -18.77 -7.63
CA PRO A 220 13.05 -19.79 -7.14
C PRO A 220 13.32 -20.21 -5.70
N TYR A 221 12.26 -20.22 -4.88
CA TYR A 221 12.38 -20.51 -3.46
C TYR A 221 12.70 -21.98 -3.17
N GLN A 222 13.59 -22.19 -2.20
CA GLN A 222 13.87 -23.48 -1.57
C GLN A 222 13.84 -23.31 -0.04
N GLU A 223 13.42 -24.34 0.71
CA GLU A 223 13.49 -24.26 2.18
C GLU A 223 14.97 -24.11 2.64
N PRO A 224 15.26 -23.37 3.73
CA PRO A 224 16.63 -23.05 4.10
C PRO A 224 17.47 -24.28 4.44
N ALA A 225 18.60 -24.43 3.74
CA ALA A 225 19.59 -25.47 3.92
C ALA A 225 20.99 -24.84 3.96
N LEU A 226 21.99 -25.53 4.54
CA LEU A 226 23.33 -24.98 4.76
C LEU A 226 24.00 -24.46 3.47
N ASN A 227 23.70 -25.08 2.33
CA ASN A 227 24.17 -24.69 1.01
C ASN A 227 23.41 -23.51 0.35
N ASN A 228 22.29 -23.04 0.93
CA ASN A 228 21.48 -21.96 0.35
C ASN A 228 21.22 -20.77 1.28
N LEU A 229 21.71 -20.76 2.54
CA LEU A 229 21.49 -19.65 3.49
C LEU A 229 21.99 -18.29 2.97
N HIS A 230 23.04 -18.30 2.16
CA HIS A 230 23.65 -17.11 1.55
C HIS A 230 22.94 -16.63 0.27
N GLN A 231 21.94 -17.37 -0.24
CA GLN A 231 21.25 -17.06 -1.50
C GLN A 231 20.18 -15.98 -1.28
N VAL A 232 20.63 -14.74 -1.09
CA VAL A 232 19.77 -13.61 -0.69
C VAL A 232 18.60 -13.36 -1.65
N TYR A 233 18.78 -13.60 -2.96
CA TYR A 233 17.73 -13.38 -3.98
C TYR A 233 16.55 -14.36 -3.94
N MET A 234 16.64 -15.49 -3.23
CA MET A 234 15.49 -16.38 -2.95
C MET A 234 14.90 -16.16 -1.54
N HIS A 235 15.68 -15.63 -0.60
CA HIS A 235 15.27 -15.51 0.80
C HIS A 235 14.80 -14.11 1.21
N LEU A 236 15.26 -13.05 0.55
CA LEU A 236 14.95 -11.64 0.87
C LEU A 236 14.17 -10.98 -0.27
N THR A 237 13.01 -10.43 0.04
CA THR A 237 12.07 -9.82 -0.92
C THR A 237 12.27 -8.31 -1.11
N ASN A 238 13.31 -7.74 -0.47
CA ASN A 238 13.59 -6.31 -0.52
C ASN A 238 13.84 -5.85 -1.96
N TYR A 239 13.04 -4.90 -2.45
CA TYR A 239 13.15 -4.36 -3.81
C TYR A 239 14.55 -3.77 -4.10
N SER A 240 15.13 -3.07 -3.14
CA SER A 240 16.49 -2.50 -3.17
C SER A 240 17.60 -3.54 -3.36
N LEU A 241 17.38 -4.80 -2.99
CA LEU A 241 18.27 -5.90 -3.33
C LEU A 241 17.91 -6.44 -4.72
N ASN A 242 16.64 -6.85 -4.88
CA ASN A 242 16.21 -7.63 -6.04
C ASN A 242 16.33 -6.88 -7.37
N ILE A 243 16.21 -5.55 -7.39
CA ILE A 243 16.42 -4.71 -8.60
C ILE A 243 17.83 -4.87 -9.22
N HIS A 244 18.81 -5.36 -8.45
CA HIS A 244 20.17 -5.63 -8.93
C HIS A 244 20.38 -7.06 -9.43
N SER A 245 19.37 -7.92 -9.35
CA SER A 245 19.39 -9.26 -9.95
C SER A 245 19.16 -9.20 -11.45
N GLY A 246 19.92 -10.00 -12.22
CA GLY A 246 19.68 -10.17 -13.66
C GLY A 246 18.31 -10.77 -14.00
N ASN A 247 17.64 -11.40 -13.02
CA ASN A 247 16.31 -11.98 -13.12
C ASN A 247 15.19 -11.03 -12.64
N PHE A 248 15.47 -9.74 -12.43
CA PHE A 248 14.44 -8.76 -12.07
C PHE A 248 13.57 -8.36 -13.27
N VAL A 249 12.25 -8.57 -13.15
CA VAL A 249 11.29 -8.25 -14.21
C VAL A 249 10.53 -6.98 -13.87
N HIS A 250 10.83 -5.90 -14.59
CA HIS A 250 9.97 -4.73 -14.71
C HIS A 250 8.73 -5.09 -15.56
N SER A 251 7.51 -4.70 -15.15
CA SER A 251 6.32 -4.87 -15.98
C SER A 251 5.12 -4.06 -15.51
N ASP A 252 4.54 -3.23 -16.39
CA ASP A 252 3.27 -2.53 -16.17
C ASP A 252 2.03 -3.31 -16.68
N SER A 253 2.20 -4.46 -17.36
CA SER A 253 1.11 -5.13 -18.10
C SER A 253 0.97 -6.66 -17.94
N GLY A 254 2.02 -7.38 -17.52
CA GLY A 254 2.09 -8.85 -17.67
C GLY A 254 1.59 -9.69 -16.49
N ASN A 255 1.34 -9.10 -15.33
CA ASN A 255 1.05 -9.82 -14.07
C ASN A 255 2.17 -10.80 -13.61
N THR A 256 3.37 -10.66 -14.21
CA THR A 256 4.57 -11.50 -14.04
C THR A 256 5.74 -10.80 -13.36
N GLY A 257 5.78 -9.46 -13.37
CA GLY A 257 6.89 -8.66 -12.84
C GLY A 257 7.24 -8.92 -11.38
N SER A 258 8.44 -8.51 -10.97
CA SER A 258 8.96 -8.68 -9.60
C SER A 258 8.32 -7.71 -8.59
N LYS A 259 7.42 -6.83 -9.05
CA LYS A 259 6.58 -5.91 -8.29
C LYS A 259 5.16 -6.01 -8.88
N ARG A 260 4.14 -6.38 -8.09
CA ARG A 260 2.73 -6.59 -8.54
C ARG A 260 1.75 -5.97 -7.54
N THR A 261 0.54 -5.59 -7.94
CA THR A 261 -0.48 -5.10 -6.97
C THR A 261 -0.97 -6.24 -6.09
N PHE A 262 -1.34 -5.95 -4.85
CA PHE A 262 -1.93 -6.97 -3.99
C PHE A 262 -3.32 -7.40 -4.50
N SER A 263 -4.08 -6.51 -5.13
CA SER A 263 -5.33 -6.86 -5.85
C SER A 263 -5.12 -7.93 -6.91
N SER A 264 -4.04 -7.89 -7.71
CA SER A 264 -3.82 -8.90 -8.76
C SER A 264 -3.41 -10.26 -8.18
N ILE A 265 -2.71 -10.26 -7.03
CA ILE A 265 -2.43 -11.47 -6.26
C ILE A 265 -3.72 -12.04 -5.65
N LEU A 266 -4.60 -11.21 -5.08
CA LEU A 266 -5.90 -11.65 -4.58
C LEU A 266 -6.77 -12.22 -5.71
N ALA A 267 -6.75 -11.66 -6.91
CA ALA A 267 -7.44 -12.22 -8.07
C ALA A 267 -6.89 -13.62 -8.45
N LYS A 268 -5.56 -13.79 -8.49
CA LYS A 268 -4.91 -15.09 -8.77
C LYS A 268 -5.21 -16.13 -7.68
N LEU A 269 -5.31 -15.71 -6.42
CA LEU A 269 -5.74 -16.56 -5.30
C LEU A 269 -7.22 -16.96 -5.42
N ALA A 270 -8.12 -16.01 -5.72
CA ALA A 270 -9.55 -16.28 -5.87
C ALA A 270 -9.85 -17.24 -7.03
N TYR A 271 -9.17 -17.10 -8.17
CA TYR A 271 -9.22 -18.06 -9.29
C TYR A 271 -8.76 -19.46 -8.87
N SER A 272 -7.84 -19.54 -7.91
CA SER A 272 -7.35 -20.80 -7.32
C SER A 272 -8.25 -21.35 -6.19
N GLY A 273 -9.50 -20.86 -6.07
CA GLY A 273 -10.48 -21.30 -5.07
C GLY A 273 -10.27 -20.76 -3.64
N VAL A 274 -9.35 -19.83 -3.43
CA VAL A 274 -9.04 -19.29 -2.10
C VAL A 274 -10.12 -18.32 -1.61
N ASN A 275 -10.53 -18.48 -0.35
CA ASN A 275 -11.41 -17.51 0.33
C ASN A 275 -10.64 -16.21 0.67
N ILE A 276 -10.51 -15.33 -0.33
CA ILE A 276 -9.83 -14.03 -0.20
C ILE A 276 -10.43 -13.13 0.88
N ARG A 277 -11.73 -13.26 1.21
CA ARG A 277 -12.35 -12.50 2.30
C ARG A 277 -11.77 -12.89 3.66
N LYS A 278 -11.46 -14.17 3.87
CA LYS A 278 -10.76 -14.61 5.08
C LYS A 278 -9.33 -14.07 5.12
N VAL A 279 -8.56 -14.21 4.05
CA VAL A 279 -7.17 -13.72 3.97
C VAL A 279 -7.10 -12.22 4.26
N TRP A 280 -8.01 -11.43 3.68
CA TRP A 280 -8.11 -9.99 3.93
C TRP A 280 -8.51 -9.67 5.38
N SER A 281 -9.46 -10.43 5.95
CA SER A 281 -9.87 -10.27 7.36
C SER A 281 -8.75 -10.62 8.35
N ASP A 282 -7.96 -11.66 8.06
CA ASP A 282 -6.81 -12.07 8.87
C ASP A 282 -5.73 -10.97 8.84
N ILE A 283 -5.50 -10.36 7.67
CA ILE A 283 -4.58 -9.24 7.47
C ILE A 283 -5.05 -7.98 8.23
N ILE A 284 -6.34 -7.64 8.17
CA ILE A 284 -6.90 -6.52 8.96
C ILE A 284 -6.73 -6.79 10.46
N SER A 285 -6.99 -8.02 10.92
CA SER A 285 -6.78 -8.38 12.34
C SER A 285 -5.31 -8.22 12.76
N LEU A 286 -4.36 -8.65 11.92
CA LEU A 286 -2.92 -8.46 12.14
C LEU A 286 -2.58 -6.98 12.28
N VAL A 287 -3.04 -6.13 11.35
CA VAL A 287 -2.77 -4.69 11.36
C VAL A 287 -3.32 -4.04 12.64
N ILE A 288 -4.60 -4.28 12.97
CA ILE A 288 -5.25 -3.68 14.15
C ILE A 288 -4.54 -4.09 15.43
N LYS A 289 -4.25 -5.39 15.61
CA LYS A 289 -3.53 -5.91 16.79
C LYS A 289 -2.12 -5.34 16.91
N THR A 290 -1.39 -5.21 15.81
CA THR A 290 -0.07 -4.58 15.80
C THR A 290 -0.13 -3.11 16.22
N VAL A 291 -1.15 -2.37 15.76
CA VAL A 291 -1.36 -0.98 16.20
C VAL A 291 -1.70 -0.92 17.69
N ILE A 292 -2.56 -1.82 18.19
CA ILE A 292 -2.89 -1.91 19.63
C ILE A 292 -1.62 -2.17 20.47
N ALA A 293 -0.69 -3.00 20.00
CA ALA A 293 0.57 -3.28 20.71
C ALA A 293 1.47 -2.03 20.86
N ILE A 294 1.58 -1.17 19.83
CA ILE A 294 2.46 0.00 19.86
C ILE A 294 1.83 1.26 20.46
N VAL A 295 0.48 1.35 20.50
CA VAL A 295 -0.24 2.55 20.96
C VAL A 295 0.09 2.99 22.40
N PRO A 296 0.29 2.11 23.41
CA PRO A 296 0.61 2.52 24.77
C PRO A 296 1.90 3.35 24.88
N GLU A 297 3.03 2.82 24.39
CA GLU A 297 4.32 3.54 24.39
C GLU A 297 4.26 4.77 23.49
N LEU A 298 3.61 4.67 22.32
CA LEU A 298 3.41 5.80 21.41
C LEU A 298 2.61 6.95 22.03
N LYS A 299 1.64 6.67 22.91
CA LYS A 299 0.93 7.70 23.69
C LYS A 299 1.85 8.40 24.69
N VAL A 300 2.85 7.73 25.27
CA VAL A 300 3.84 8.36 26.16
C VAL A 300 4.70 9.36 25.38
N PHE A 301 5.24 8.97 24.23
CA PHE A 301 5.97 9.89 23.35
C PHE A 301 5.10 11.08 22.91
N HIS A 302 3.87 10.82 22.47
CA HIS A 302 2.93 11.87 22.09
C HIS A 302 2.61 12.84 23.23
N GLN A 303 2.43 12.36 24.47
CA GLN A 303 2.16 13.22 25.62
C GLN A 303 3.37 14.04 26.07
N SER A 304 4.59 13.54 25.82
CA SER A 304 5.84 14.28 26.07
C SER A 304 6.02 15.45 25.10
N ASP A 305 5.92 15.18 23.79
CA ASP A 305 6.10 16.20 22.73
C ASP A 305 4.86 17.11 22.54
N ILE A 306 3.65 16.60 22.83
CA ILE A 306 2.38 17.33 22.69
C ILE A 306 1.55 17.16 23.98
N PRO A 307 1.91 17.88 25.07
CA PRO A 307 1.18 17.77 26.34
C PRO A 307 -0.25 18.30 26.25
N ALA A 308 -1.19 17.61 26.91
CA ALA A 308 -2.59 18.01 26.95
C ALA A 308 -2.76 19.46 27.45
N GLY A 309 -3.64 20.23 26.79
CA GLY A 309 -3.91 21.63 27.11
C GLY A 309 -2.88 22.64 26.58
N LYS A 310 -1.76 22.22 25.97
CA LYS A 310 -0.82 23.12 25.28
C LYS A 310 -1.13 23.21 23.77
N PRO A 311 -0.77 24.33 23.10
CA PRO A 311 -0.85 24.41 21.64
C PRO A 311 0.09 23.40 20.96
N GLY A 312 -0.41 22.70 19.95
CA GLY A 312 0.33 21.72 19.15
C GLY A 312 -0.48 21.23 17.94
N PRO A 313 0.13 20.42 17.05
CA PRO A 313 -0.55 19.85 15.90
C PRO A 313 -1.37 18.60 16.26
N SER A 314 -2.37 18.26 15.44
CA SER A 314 -2.90 16.89 15.42
C SER A 314 -2.03 16.00 14.55
N CYS A 315 -1.67 14.81 15.02
CA CYS A 315 -0.83 13.87 14.29
C CYS A 315 -1.66 12.86 13.47
N PHE A 316 -1.18 12.51 12.28
CA PHE A 316 -1.58 11.34 11.49
C PHE A 316 -0.31 10.73 10.86
N GLN A 317 -0.29 9.48 10.40
CA GLN A 317 0.89 8.91 9.74
C GLN A 317 0.54 7.74 8.82
N ILE A 318 1.18 7.71 7.65
CA ILE A 318 1.14 6.57 6.73
C ILE A 318 2.28 5.62 7.09
N LEU A 319 1.93 4.39 7.46
CA LEU A 319 2.82 3.29 7.79
C LEU A 319 2.84 2.27 6.62
N GLY A 320 3.98 1.64 6.38
CA GLY A 320 4.10 0.49 5.51
C GLY A 320 4.22 -0.79 6.32
N PHE A 321 3.22 -1.66 6.27
CA PHE A 321 3.28 -2.98 6.90
C PHE A 321 3.88 -3.98 5.92
N ASP A 322 4.83 -4.78 6.37
CA ASP A 322 5.50 -5.82 5.57
C ASP A 322 5.00 -7.19 6.07
N ILE A 323 4.17 -7.86 5.25
CA ILE A 323 3.41 -9.04 5.65
C ILE A 323 3.75 -10.22 4.75
N LEU A 324 4.13 -11.36 5.34
CA LEU A 324 4.33 -12.62 4.63
C LEU A 324 3.09 -13.49 4.73
N LEU A 325 2.64 -14.07 3.61
CA LEU A 325 1.68 -15.18 3.65
C LEU A 325 2.44 -16.50 3.81
N MET A 326 2.01 -17.34 4.74
CA MET A 326 2.48 -18.71 4.90
C MET A 326 1.81 -19.68 3.92
N LYS A 327 2.35 -20.89 3.74
CA LYS A 327 1.78 -21.91 2.84
C LYS A 327 0.31 -22.26 3.14
N ASN A 328 -0.14 -22.09 4.39
CA ASN A 328 -1.53 -22.22 4.83
C ASN A 328 -2.34 -20.91 4.78
N LEU A 329 -1.82 -19.89 4.07
CA LEU A 329 -2.35 -18.54 3.91
C LEU A 329 -2.49 -17.71 5.19
N LYS A 330 -1.94 -18.16 6.33
CA LYS A 330 -1.83 -17.33 7.54
C LYS A 330 -0.91 -16.13 7.26
N PRO A 331 -1.33 -14.88 7.53
CA PRO A 331 -0.45 -13.73 7.44
C PRO A 331 0.46 -13.63 8.67
N ILE A 332 1.71 -13.22 8.45
CA ILE A 332 2.76 -13.06 9.46
C ILE A 332 3.40 -11.67 9.29
N LEU A 333 3.58 -10.94 10.38
CA LEU A 333 4.21 -9.62 10.37
C LEU A 333 5.74 -9.75 10.31
N LEU A 334 6.38 -9.09 9.35
CA LEU A 334 7.86 -9.07 9.20
C LEU A 334 8.49 -7.81 9.83
N GLU A 335 7.90 -6.64 9.56
CA GLU A 335 8.27 -5.33 10.10
C GLU A 335 7.16 -4.30 9.86
N VAL A 336 7.22 -3.16 10.55
CA VAL A 336 6.42 -1.96 10.29
C VAL A 336 7.37 -0.82 9.93
N ASN A 337 7.17 -0.19 8.79
CA ASN A 337 7.93 0.94 8.30
C ASN A 337 7.21 2.26 8.64
N ALA A 338 7.75 3.05 9.56
CA ALA A 338 7.24 4.39 9.89
C ALA A 338 7.36 5.40 8.73
N ASN A 339 8.30 5.15 7.80
CA ASN A 339 8.65 6.05 6.70
C ASN A 339 8.71 5.27 5.37
N PRO A 340 7.58 4.71 4.88
CA PRO A 340 7.57 3.89 3.68
C PRO A 340 7.94 4.71 2.44
N SER A 341 8.56 4.07 1.44
CA SER A 341 8.89 4.74 0.18
C SER A 341 7.61 5.07 -0.58
N MET A 342 7.41 6.37 -0.83
CA MET A 342 6.34 6.92 -1.67
C MET A 342 6.90 7.48 -2.99
N LYS A 343 8.11 7.04 -3.38
CA LYS A 343 8.67 7.38 -4.69
C LYS A 343 7.76 6.83 -5.79
N ILE A 344 7.52 7.67 -6.80
CA ILE A 344 6.98 7.27 -8.09
C ILE A 344 8.20 7.01 -8.97
N GLU A 345 8.40 5.75 -9.32
CA GLU A 345 9.41 5.35 -10.30
C GLU A 345 8.75 5.42 -11.67
N HIS A 346 9.02 6.49 -12.42
CA HIS A 346 8.65 6.53 -13.83
C HIS A 346 9.54 5.54 -14.58
N GLU A 347 8.95 4.50 -15.16
CA GLU A 347 9.69 3.54 -16.00
C GLU A 347 10.10 4.25 -17.30
N GLN A 348 11.34 4.76 -17.33
CA GLN A 348 11.99 5.10 -18.59
C GLN A 348 12.34 3.80 -19.31
N GLU A 349 11.61 3.49 -20.38
CA GLU A 349 11.99 2.43 -21.32
C GLU A 349 13.44 2.67 -21.78
N ARG A 350 14.37 1.83 -21.33
CA ARG A 350 15.77 1.85 -21.77
C ARG A 350 15.89 1.21 -23.15
N HIS A 351 15.25 1.83 -24.14
CA HIS A 351 15.55 1.60 -25.54
C HIS A 351 17.05 1.86 -25.76
N LYS A 352 17.81 0.78 -25.99
CA LYS A 352 19.21 0.87 -26.42
C LYS A 352 19.23 1.40 -27.86
N SER A 353 19.18 2.72 -27.99
CA SER A 353 19.11 3.43 -29.27
C SER A 353 20.42 3.31 -30.05
N THR A 354 20.54 2.26 -30.85
CA THR A 354 21.51 2.21 -31.95
C THR A 354 21.02 3.14 -33.07
N GLN A 355 21.91 4.01 -33.58
CA GLN A 355 21.72 4.93 -34.71
C GLN A 355 20.79 6.16 -34.52
N SER A 356 21.42 7.27 -34.13
CA SER A 356 21.36 8.59 -34.79
C SER A 356 20.09 9.06 -35.54
N SER A 357 19.39 10.05 -34.97
CA SER A 357 18.77 11.17 -35.71
C SER A 357 18.63 12.40 -34.79
N PRO A 358 18.96 13.65 -35.22
CA PRO A 358 19.09 14.79 -34.31
C PRO A 358 17.94 15.82 -34.37
N PHE A 359 16.66 15.43 -34.53
CA PHE A 359 15.53 16.39 -34.53
C PHE A 359 14.26 15.89 -33.83
N ALA A 360 13.87 16.60 -32.75
CA ALA A 360 12.53 16.75 -32.14
C ALA A 360 11.76 15.47 -31.70
N HIS A 361 10.91 15.44 -30.66
CA HIS A 361 10.00 16.46 -30.11
C HIS A 361 9.82 16.33 -28.57
N LEU A 362 8.94 17.16 -27.99
CA LEU A 362 8.52 17.09 -26.59
C LEU A 362 7.84 15.73 -26.24
N PRO A 363 7.90 15.28 -24.98
CA PRO A 363 7.19 14.08 -24.54
C PRO A 363 5.67 14.30 -24.61
N SER A 364 4.99 13.45 -25.37
CA SER A 364 3.53 13.37 -25.41
C SER A 364 2.98 12.71 -24.14
N SER A 365 1.77 13.10 -23.72
CA SER A 365 1.15 12.61 -22.49
C SER A 365 0.54 11.22 -22.68
N SER A 366 1.38 10.18 -22.70
CA SER A 366 0.94 8.79 -22.53
C SER A 366 0.64 8.51 -21.04
N SER A 367 -0.52 7.88 -20.78
CA SER A 367 -1.00 7.60 -19.44
C SER A 367 -0.39 6.30 -18.88
N CYS A 368 0.86 6.36 -18.45
CA CYS A 368 1.43 5.35 -17.54
C CYS A 368 0.60 5.32 -16.24
N PRO A 369 0.29 4.14 -15.66
CA PRO A 369 -0.45 4.04 -14.41
C PRO A 369 0.22 4.85 -13.29
N PRO A 370 -0.54 5.45 -12.35
CA PRO A 370 0.03 6.07 -11.17
C PRO A 370 0.82 5.03 -10.36
N GLY A 371 2.16 5.07 -10.47
CA GLY A 371 3.06 4.02 -9.99
C GLY A 371 2.69 3.56 -8.58
N MET A 372 2.49 2.26 -8.39
CA MET A 372 1.59 1.65 -7.40
C MET A 372 1.70 2.13 -5.93
N SER A 373 2.83 2.67 -5.51
CA SER A 373 2.99 3.35 -4.20
C SER A 373 2.06 4.57 -4.04
N LEU A 374 1.72 5.23 -5.15
CA LEU A 374 0.86 6.42 -5.20
C LEU A 374 -0.61 6.11 -4.87
N GLN A 375 -1.12 4.89 -5.12
CA GLN A 375 -2.52 4.57 -4.85
C GLN A 375 -2.86 4.65 -3.35
N GLY A 376 -2.10 3.95 -2.50
CA GLY A 376 -2.26 4.01 -1.04
C GLY A 376 -1.99 5.40 -0.46
N PHE A 377 -1.14 6.20 -1.13
CA PHE A 377 -0.88 7.60 -0.78
C PHE A 377 -2.10 8.49 -1.07
N VAL A 378 -2.67 8.38 -2.28
CA VAL A 378 -3.87 9.13 -2.69
C VAL A 378 -5.07 8.74 -1.83
N GLU A 379 -5.27 7.45 -1.54
CA GLU A 379 -6.32 7.00 -0.61
C GLU A 379 -6.18 7.66 0.77
N ALA A 380 -4.98 7.68 1.34
CA ALA A 380 -4.73 8.33 2.63
C ALA A 380 -5.01 9.85 2.60
N ILE A 381 -4.62 10.59 1.55
CA ILE A 381 -4.90 12.03 1.48
C ILE A 381 -6.38 12.31 1.18
N CYS A 382 -7.05 11.48 0.38
CA CYS A 382 -8.51 11.56 0.18
C CYS A 382 -9.28 11.34 1.50
N LEU A 383 -8.87 10.37 2.34
CA LEU A 383 -9.45 10.14 3.67
C LEU A 383 -9.23 11.30 4.65
N LEU A 384 -8.16 12.09 4.47
CA LEU A 384 -7.93 13.34 5.22
C LEU A 384 -8.82 14.48 4.68
N ALA A 385 -8.96 14.60 3.35
CA ALA A 385 -9.79 15.62 2.71
C ALA A 385 -11.27 15.51 3.09
N GLN A 386 -11.81 14.28 3.08
CA GLN A 386 -13.22 13.96 3.34
C GLN A 386 -13.78 14.43 4.69
N ARG A 387 -12.92 14.72 5.69
CA ARG A 387 -13.38 15.10 7.05
C ARG A 387 -13.21 16.59 7.38
N ARG A 388 -12.65 17.41 6.47
CA ARG A 388 -12.52 18.87 6.66
C ARG A 388 -13.31 19.71 5.66
N TYR A 389 -13.65 19.11 4.53
CA TYR A 389 -14.65 19.61 3.58
C TYR A 389 -15.69 18.51 3.49
N LYS A 390 -16.98 18.87 3.42
CA LYS A 390 -18.01 17.87 3.11
C LYS A 390 -17.58 17.17 1.83
N SER A 391 -17.62 15.84 1.82
CA SER A 391 -17.55 15.09 0.56
C SER A 391 -18.52 15.72 -0.42
N LEU A 392 -18.07 15.90 -1.67
CA LEU A 392 -19.00 16.13 -2.78
C LEU A 392 -20.15 15.13 -2.64
N SER A 393 -21.38 15.58 -2.85
CA SER A 393 -22.56 14.73 -2.75
C SER A 393 -22.42 13.53 -3.68
N LEU A 394 -23.18 12.46 -3.44
CA LEU A 394 -23.09 11.27 -4.29
C LEU A 394 -23.48 11.60 -5.75
N HIS A 395 -24.26 12.67 -5.96
CA HIS A 395 -24.52 13.33 -7.24
C HIS A 395 -23.23 13.97 -7.82
N GLU A 396 -22.60 14.91 -7.12
CA GLU A 396 -21.37 15.59 -7.57
C GLU A 396 -20.18 14.63 -7.77
N GLN A 397 -20.14 13.49 -7.09
CA GLN A 397 -19.16 12.42 -7.34
C GLN A 397 -19.47 11.63 -8.62
N VAL A 398 -20.75 11.43 -8.94
CA VAL A 398 -21.19 10.80 -10.20
C VAL A 398 -21.01 11.76 -11.37
N GLU A 399 -21.30 13.06 -11.20
CA GLU A 399 -21.01 14.10 -12.21
C GLU A 399 -19.52 14.12 -12.56
N LEU A 400 -18.61 14.16 -11.59
CA LEU A 400 -17.16 14.10 -11.88
C LEU A 400 -16.71 12.78 -12.51
N LEU A 401 -17.43 11.67 -12.29
CA LEU A 401 -17.17 10.40 -12.96
C LEU A 401 -17.68 10.41 -14.40
N LEU A 402 -18.84 11.04 -14.65
CA LEU A 402 -19.42 11.27 -15.98
C LEU A 402 -18.54 12.23 -16.79
N ASP A 403 -18.16 13.40 -16.24
CA ASP A 403 -17.19 14.33 -16.83
C ASP A 403 -15.91 13.61 -17.28
N TYR A 404 -15.38 12.72 -16.41
CA TYR A 404 -14.19 11.94 -16.72
C TYR A 404 -14.43 10.90 -17.82
N CYS A 405 -15.57 10.20 -17.81
CA CYS A 405 -15.95 9.27 -18.86
C CYS A 405 -16.18 9.97 -20.21
N GLU A 406 -16.92 11.09 -20.23
CA GLU A 406 -17.18 11.88 -21.43
C GLU A 406 -15.90 12.49 -21.99
N TYR A 407 -15.00 13.01 -21.15
CA TYR A 407 -13.68 13.48 -21.60
C TYR A 407 -12.86 12.36 -22.28
N ASN A 408 -12.85 11.15 -21.70
CA ASN A 408 -12.16 10.02 -22.30
C ASN A 408 -12.85 9.50 -23.58
N LEU A 409 -14.18 9.55 -23.66
CA LEU A 409 -14.94 9.20 -24.87
C LEU A 409 -14.71 10.21 -26.00
N ALA A 410 -14.73 11.51 -25.71
CA ALA A 410 -14.39 12.56 -26.67
C ALA A 410 -12.95 12.40 -27.18
N ALA A 411 -11.99 12.12 -26.29
CA ALA A 411 -10.60 11.84 -26.65
C ALA A 411 -10.41 10.51 -27.44
N LEU A 412 -11.38 9.59 -27.40
CA LEU A 412 -11.40 8.39 -28.24
C LEU A 412 -12.03 8.65 -29.61
N ASP A 413 -13.07 9.48 -29.70
CA ASP A 413 -13.66 9.86 -30.98
C ASP A 413 -12.78 10.87 -31.76
N GLU A 414 -12.05 11.78 -31.09
CA GLU A 414 -10.97 12.54 -31.75
C GLU A 414 -9.90 11.63 -32.36
N LYS A 415 -9.51 10.57 -31.64
CA LYS A 415 -8.57 9.55 -32.17
C LYS A 415 -9.17 8.76 -33.33
N ARG A 416 -10.47 8.48 -33.33
CA ARG A 416 -11.17 7.88 -34.49
C ARG A 416 -11.24 8.82 -35.68
N LEU A 417 -11.52 10.11 -35.50
CA LEU A 417 -11.49 11.11 -36.57
C LEU A 417 -10.07 11.32 -37.13
N ALA A 418 -9.04 11.28 -36.28
CA ALA A 418 -7.65 11.29 -36.73
C ALA A 418 -7.31 10.03 -37.54
N CYS A 419 -7.75 8.86 -37.08
CA CYS A 419 -7.53 7.58 -37.77
C CYS A 419 -8.26 7.53 -39.13
N SER A 420 -9.53 7.95 -39.21
CA SER A 420 -10.26 8.00 -40.49
C SER A 420 -9.64 8.97 -41.49
N ARG A 421 -9.10 10.10 -41.03
CA ARG A 421 -8.30 11.03 -41.87
C ARG A 421 -6.99 10.42 -42.37
N SER A 422 -6.32 9.56 -41.58
CA SER A 422 -5.14 8.81 -42.04
C SER A 422 -5.45 7.67 -43.03
N LEU A 423 -6.68 7.16 -43.03
CA LEU A 423 -7.13 6.13 -43.98
C LEU A 423 -7.55 6.72 -45.34
N SER A 424 -7.87 8.01 -45.41
CA SER A 424 -8.21 8.69 -46.67
C SER A 424 -7.02 9.06 -47.57
N SER A 425 -5.77 8.89 -47.12
CA SER A 425 -4.57 9.31 -47.86
C SER A 425 -3.86 8.21 -48.67
N THR A 426 -4.45 7.02 -48.83
CA THR A 426 -3.82 5.87 -49.49
C THR A 426 -4.71 5.26 -50.58
N GLN A 427 -4.99 6.02 -51.65
CA GLN A 427 -5.60 5.48 -52.86
C GLN A 427 -4.55 4.85 -53.79
N ALA A 428 -4.79 3.61 -54.25
CA ALA A 428 -4.86 3.29 -55.68
C ALA A 428 -5.24 1.82 -55.95
N THR A 429 -6.05 1.63 -57.00
CA THR A 429 -6.28 0.36 -57.75
C THR A 429 -7.09 -0.76 -57.07
N LEU A 430 -8.05 -1.32 -57.81
CA LEU A 430 -8.94 -2.41 -57.38
C LEU A 430 -8.48 -3.78 -57.87
N VAL A 431 -8.84 -4.83 -57.14
CA VAL A 431 -9.00 -6.20 -57.64
C VAL A 431 -10.33 -6.75 -57.12
N THR A 432 -11.19 -7.25 -58.02
CA THR A 432 -12.44 -7.98 -57.71
C THR A 432 -12.14 -9.49 -57.55
N CYS A 433 -12.98 -10.39 -57.03
CA CYS A 433 -14.42 -10.48 -56.77
C CYS A 433 -14.64 -11.68 -55.78
N PRO A 434 -15.83 -12.27 -55.62
CA PRO A 434 -17.14 -11.74 -55.22
C PRO A 434 -17.50 -12.13 -53.75
N GLN A 435 -18.72 -11.80 -53.30
CA GLN A 435 -19.33 -12.41 -52.11
C GLN A 435 -20.18 -13.62 -52.52
N ASP A 436 -20.24 -14.64 -51.65
CA ASP A 436 -21.25 -15.71 -51.72
C ASP A 436 -22.21 -15.64 -50.54
N GLN A 437 -23.45 -16.10 -50.76
CA GLN A 437 -24.55 -15.97 -49.80
C GLN A 437 -24.66 -17.20 -48.88
N LEU A 438 -25.33 -17.04 -47.72
CA LEU A 438 -26.47 -17.89 -47.36
C LEU A 438 -27.24 -17.33 -46.15
N GLN A 439 -28.50 -17.75 -46.02
CA GLN A 439 -29.50 -17.21 -45.09
C GLN A 439 -29.63 -18.08 -43.83
N LEU A 440 -30.14 -17.50 -42.73
CA LEU A 440 -30.73 -18.25 -41.62
C LEU A 440 -32.24 -17.96 -41.52
N SER A 441 -33.02 -19.01 -41.25
CA SER A 441 -34.38 -18.93 -40.71
C SER A 441 -34.61 -20.10 -39.73
N PRO A 442 -35.58 -20.02 -38.79
CA PRO A 442 -35.47 -20.68 -37.49
C PRO A 442 -36.28 -21.98 -37.32
N ALA A 443 -35.96 -22.75 -36.26
CA ALA A 443 -36.76 -23.90 -35.81
C ALA A 443 -36.79 -24.05 -34.27
N THR A 444 -37.91 -24.55 -33.73
CA THR A 444 -38.18 -24.95 -32.32
C THR A 444 -39.60 -25.58 -32.30
N PRO A 445 -40.11 -26.24 -31.22
CA PRO A 445 -39.47 -26.74 -29.99
C PRO A 445 -39.85 -28.20 -29.57
N ALA A 446 -39.15 -28.75 -28.57
CA ALA A 446 -39.59 -29.86 -27.68
C ALA A 446 -38.79 -29.75 -26.35
N SER A 447 -39.36 -29.70 -25.14
CA SER A 447 -40.12 -30.72 -24.38
C SER A 447 -39.21 -31.83 -23.79
N ALA A 448 -39.15 -32.11 -22.47
CA ALA A 448 -39.72 -31.47 -21.26
C ALA A 448 -39.03 -32.01 -19.96
N ALA A 449 -39.50 -31.57 -18.78
CA ALA A 449 -39.31 -32.18 -17.44
C ALA A 449 -37.92 -32.04 -16.77
N LEU A 450 -37.72 -31.94 -15.43
CA LEU A 450 -38.54 -31.74 -14.20
C LEU A 450 -37.54 -31.38 -13.03
N HIS A 451 -37.81 -30.97 -11.77
CA HIS A 451 -39.01 -30.57 -11.00
C HIS A 451 -38.58 -29.81 -9.69
N ARG A 452 -39.35 -28.79 -9.22
CA ARG A 452 -39.43 -28.27 -7.81
C ARG A 452 -38.16 -27.62 -7.16
N ARG A 453 -38.26 -26.64 -6.22
CA ARG A 453 -39.36 -25.77 -5.74
C ARG A 453 -38.84 -24.52 -4.97
N GLN A 454 -39.61 -23.44 -5.00
CA GLN A 454 -39.81 -22.36 -3.98
C GLN A 454 -38.57 -21.74 -3.27
N LYS A 455 -38.28 -20.45 -3.51
CA LYS A 455 -38.89 -19.23 -2.89
C LYS A 455 -38.48 -18.99 -1.42
N PHE A 456 -37.60 -18.01 -1.22
CA PHE A 456 -37.49 -17.27 0.05
C PHE A 456 -38.58 -16.18 0.16
N VAL A 457 -38.84 -15.71 1.39
CA VAL A 457 -39.80 -14.65 1.72
C VAL A 457 -39.11 -13.60 2.57
N ASP A 458 -39.29 -12.32 2.23
CA ASP A 458 -38.90 -11.17 3.06
C ASP A 458 -39.93 -10.94 4.18
N CYS A 459 -39.44 -10.71 5.40
CA CYS A 459 -40.21 -10.11 6.49
C CYS A 459 -39.34 -9.11 7.28
N ARG A 460 -39.83 -7.88 7.44
CA ARG A 460 -39.30 -6.86 8.36
C ARG A 460 -40.29 -6.61 9.50
N SER A 461 -39.76 -6.17 10.64
CA SER A 461 -40.50 -5.70 11.83
C SER A 461 -41.32 -6.78 12.55
N SER A 462 -41.66 -6.65 13.84
CA SER A 462 -41.53 -5.47 14.73
C SER A 462 -41.06 -5.84 16.15
N GLN A 463 -40.75 -4.81 16.93
CA GLN A 463 -40.66 -4.84 18.40
C GLN A 463 -42.05 -5.10 19.05
N PRO A 464 -42.11 -5.41 20.35
CA PRO A 464 -41.97 -4.41 21.43
C PRO A 464 -40.56 -4.34 22.06
#